data_AF-A0A7R9JB21-F1
#
_entry.id   AF-A0A7R9JB21-F1
#
_cell.length_a   1.000
_cell.length_b   1.000
_cell.length_c   1.000
_cell.angle_alpha   90.00
_cell.angle_beta   90.00
_cell.angle_gamma   90.00
#
_symmetry.space_group_name_H-M   'P 1'
#
loop_
_entity.id
_entity.type
_entity.pdbx_description
1 polymer ?
#
loop_
_entity_poly.entity_id
_entity_poly.type
_entity_poly.pdbx_seq_one_letter_code
_entity_poly.pdbx_strand_id
1 'polypeptide(L)'
;MKFYCLSGDPNKPCSILQFKGITFMLDCGLTAQTVLNFLPMPLVPSTRLDSLPGWMPRDFSDSQLERELKECCGRVFVDSTPEFQPPQSRIIDFSSVDVILISNYLCMLALPFVTEETGFKGMVYATEPTMQIGRMFLEELVENIEQTPRASFASRWKEFLHILPQPLSNCHRPRTWKHIYNLTAVKKSLSHIRMVGYNQKLDVYGALTVMAVSSGYCLGSSNWVIDSGYEKIAYVSGSSTLTTHPRPMDQPALKNADVLILTGLTQTPTANPDSMLGELCMTVANTLRLGGNVLLPCYPSGVVYDLFECLSSHLDNSGMSTIPMFFISPVADNSLAYSNIFAEW
;
A
#
# COMPACT_ATOMS: atom_id res chain seq x y z
N MET A 1 3.81 7.92 -27.70
CA MET A 1 3.68 7.56 -26.27
C MET A 1 3.40 6.06 -26.17
N LYS A 2 3.97 5.35 -25.21
CA LYS A 2 3.56 3.97 -24.86
C LYS A 2 3.27 3.88 -23.37
N PHE A 3 2.26 3.11 -23.00
CA PHE A 3 1.83 2.94 -21.62
C PHE A 3 1.64 1.46 -21.31
N TYR A 4 2.20 0.98 -20.20
CA TYR A 4 2.12 -0.42 -19.77
C TYR A 4 1.74 -0.50 -18.29
N CYS A 5 0.76 -1.33 -17.95
CA CYS A 5 0.42 -1.59 -16.54
C CYS A 5 1.26 -2.78 -16.04
N LEU A 6 1.95 -2.59 -14.90
CA LEU A 6 2.76 -3.62 -14.25
C LEU A 6 2.06 -4.26 -13.04
N SER A 7 0.97 -3.65 -12.56
CA SER A 7 0.16 -4.17 -11.45
C SER A 7 -1.09 -4.89 -11.95
N GLY A 8 -1.46 -5.97 -11.26
CA GLY A 8 -2.77 -6.62 -11.43
C GLY A 8 -3.83 -6.10 -10.45
N ASP A 9 -3.43 -5.30 -9.46
CA ASP A 9 -4.29 -4.76 -8.43
C ASP A 9 -4.67 -3.31 -8.76
N PRO A 10 -5.96 -3.00 -8.97
CA PRO A 10 -6.41 -1.66 -9.33
C PRO A 10 -6.13 -0.61 -8.25
N ASN A 11 -5.95 -1.02 -6.99
CA ASN A 11 -5.69 -0.13 -5.86
C ASN A 11 -4.20 0.05 -5.57
N LYS A 12 -3.33 -0.70 -6.25
CA LYS A 12 -1.87 -0.60 -6.12
C LYS A 12 -1.28 -0.26 -7.48
N PRO A 13 -1.41 1.00 -7.92
CA PRO A 13 -0.97 1.41 -9.25
C PRO A 13 0.55 1.21 -9.40
N CYS A 14 0.91 0.73 -10.57
CA CYS A 14 2.29 0.63 -11.00
C CYS A 14 2.30 0.54 -12.53
N SER A 15 2.76 1.60 -13.19
CA SER A 15 2.68 1.72 -14.64
C SER A 15 3.95 2.29 -15.23
N ILE A 16 4.25 1.95 -16.48
CA ILE A 16 5.34 2.52 -17.25
C ILE A 16 4.76 3.46 -18.30
N LEU A 17 5.34 4.64 -18.40
CA LEU A 17 5.06 5.64 -19.42
C LEU A 17 6.34 5.95 -20.20
N GLN A 18 6.37 5.61 -21.48
CA GLN A 18 7.43 6.02 -22.39
C GLN A 18 6.98 7.24 -23.19
N PHE A 19 7.64 8.38 -22.95
CA PHE A 19 7.28 9.66 -23.54
C PHE A 19 8.53 10.48 -23.86
N LYS A 20 8.61 10.99 -25.11
CA LYS A 20 9.75 11.78 -25.63
C LYS A 20 11.13 11.17 -25.37
N GLY A 21 11.23 9.84 -25.41
CA GLY A 21 12.49 9.11 -25.20
C GLY A 21 12.84 8.87 -23.73
N ILE A 22 12.03 9.34 -22.78
CA ILE A 22 12.17 9.12 -21.35
C ILE A 22 11.17 8.05 -20.90
N THR A 23 11.63 7.13 -20.05
CA THR A 23 10.83 6.07 -19.46
C THR A 23 10.54 6.41 -18.00
N PHE A 24 9.28 6.78 -17.74
CA PHE A 24 8.75 6.98 -16.40
C PHE A 24 8.15 5.70 -15.86
N MET A 25 8.35 5.47 -14.58
CA MET A 25 7.51 4.58 -13.77
C MET A 25 6.61 5.46 -12.90
N LEU A 26 5.30 5.31 -13.08
CA LEU A 26 4.26 6.02 -12.33
C LEU A 26 3.78 5.09 -11.24
N ASP A 27 4.08 5.45 -9.99
CA ASP A 27 3.86 4.66 -8.78
C ASP A 27 4.55 3.28 -8.76
N CYS A 28 4.81 2.81 -7.55
CA CYS A 28 5.43 1.53 -7.23
C CYS A 28 4.66 0.84 -6.10
N GLY A 29 3.38 0.56 -6.35
CA GLY A 29 2.50 -0.13 -5.41
C GLY A 29 2.88 -1.60 -5.19
N LEU A 30 2.78 -2.06 -3.93
CA LEU A 30 2.92 -3.47 -3.56
C LEU A 30 1.55 -4.11 -3.36
N THR A 31 1.30 -5.24 -4.02
CA THR A 31 0.06 -6.01 -3.80
C THR A 31 0.26 -6.96 -2.62
N ALA A 32 -0.52 -6.75 -1.55
CA ALA A 32 -0.44 -7.51 -0.30
C ALA A 32 -1.62 -8.47 -0.08
N GLN A 33 -2.59 -8.56 -1.00
CA GLN A 33 -3.73 -9.48 -0.88
C GLN A 33 -3.28 -10.95 -0.82
N THR A 34 -2.11 -11.25 -1.37
CA THR A 34 -1.46 -12.56 -1.33
C THR A 34 -1.25 -13.07 0.10
N VAL A 35 -1.05 -12.18 1.08
CA VAL A 35 -0.87 -12.50 2.51
C VAL A 35 -2.08 -13.25 3.08
N LEU A 36 -3.29 -13.02 2.55
CA LEU A 36 -4.52 -13.68 3.02
C LEU A 36 -4.54 -15.20 2.77
N ASN A 37 -3.63 -15.70 1.94
CA ASN A 37 -3.47 -17.13 1.67
C ASN A 37 -2.57 -17.85 2.69
N PHE A 38 -1.89 -17.10 3.56
CA PHE A 38 -0.97 -17.63 4.55
C PHE A 38 -1.63 -17.68 5.92
N LEU A 39 -1.16 -18.58 6.77
CA LEU A 39 -1.58 -18.58 8.17
C LEU A 39 -1.13 -17.29 8.87
N PRO A 40 -1.96 -16.74 9.77
CA PRO A 40 -1.56 -15.61 10.60
C PRO A 40 -0.27 -15.89 11.35
N MET A 41 0.53 -14.85 11.55
CA MET A 41 1.74 -14.90 12.36
C MET A 41 1.47 -14.15 13.66
N PRO A 42 1.06 -14.84 14.74
CA PRO A 42 0.70 -14.17 15.98
C PRO A 42 1.97 -13.76 16.74
N LEU A 43 1.97 -12.57 17.31
CA LEU A 43 3.04 -12.12 18.23
C LEU A 43 3.12 -12.97 19.50
N VAL A 44 1.99 -13.54 19.92
CA VAL A 44 1.88 -14.44 21.06
C VAL A 44 1.64 -15.87 20.57
N PRO A 45 2.40 -16.87 21.04
CA PRO A 45 2.19 -18.26 20.64
C PRO A 45 0.74 -18.70 20.84
N SER A 46 0.20 -19.40 19.83
CA SER A 46 -1.19 -19.82 19.82
C SER A 46 -1.27 -21.33 19.64
N THR A 47 -1.58 -22.03 20.74
CA THR A 47 -1.78 -23.50 20.72
C THR A 47 -2.81 -23.93 19.70
N ARG A 48 -3.84 -23.10 19.44
CA ARG A 48 -4.85 -23.35 18.40
C ARG A 48 -4.25 -23.33 17.00
N LEU A 49 -3.34 -22.40 16.70
CA LEU A 49 -2.71 -22.33 15.37
C LEU A 49 -1.65 -23.42 15.21
N ASP A 50 -0.89 -23.71 16.27
CA ASP A 50 0.16 -24.74 16.24
C ASP A 50 -0.41 -26.16 16.08
N SER A 51 -1.62 -26.40 16.60
CA SER A 51 -2.31 -27.70 16.53
C SER A 51 -3.18 -27.88 15.27
N LEU A 52 -3.14 -26.96 14.31
CA LEU A 52 -3.92 -27.09 13.08
C LEU A 52 -3.49 -28.35 12.29
N PRO A 53 -4.47 -29.13 11.77
CA PRO A 53 -4.19 -30.31 10.98
C PRO A 53 -3.53 -29.93 9.64
N GLY A 54 -2.63 -30.78 9.17
CA GLY A 54 -2.13 -30.73 7.79
C GLY A 54 -3.27 -31.00 6.82
N TRP A 55 -3.21 -30.41 5.63
CA TRP A 55 -4.19 -30.63 4.57
C TRP A 55 -3.56 -31.40 3.41
N MET A 56 -4.28 -32.40 2.88
CA MET A 56 -3.92 -33.13 1.67
C MET A 56 -5.13 -33.44 0.79
N PRO A 57 -4.97 -33.44 -0.55
CA PRO A 57 -6.00 -33.97 -1.45
C PRO A 57 -6.18 -35.47 -1.24
N ARG A 58 -7.42 -35.98 -1.39
CA ARG A 58 -7.78 -37.37 -1.06
C ARG A 58 -7.04 -38.43 -1.89
N ASP A 59 -6.77 -38.12 -3.16
CA ASP A 59 -6.15 -39.05 -4.12
C ASP A 59 -4.69 -38.70 -4.44
N PHE A 60 -4.06 -37.85 -3.62
CA PHE A 60 -2.72 -37.34 -3.84
C PHE A 60 -1.92 -37.36 -2.55
N SER A 61 -0.70 -37.88 -2.60
CA SER A 61 0.21 -37.92 -1.45
C SER A 61 1.55 -37.31 -1.83
N ASP A 62 1.88 -36.19 -1.20
CA ASP A 62 3.20 -35.56 -1.24
C ASP A 62 3.52 -35.06 0.18
N SER A 63 4.48 -35.71 0.83
CA SER A 63 4.83 -35.45 2.23
C SER A 63 5.38 -34.04 2.47
N GLN A 64 5.90 -33.39 1.43
CA GLN A 64 6.39 -32.02 1.53
C GLN A 64 5.20 -31.05 1.46
N LEU A 65 4.28 -31.27 0.52
CA LEU A 65 3.07 -30.47 0.38
C LEU A 65 2.17 -30.54 1.64
N GLU A 66 2.06 -31.71 2.28
CA GLU A 66 1.30 -31.90 3.53
C GLU A 66 1.83 -31.03 4.68
N ARG A 67 3.14 -30.78 4.72
CA ARG A 67 3.78 -29.93 5.74
C ARG A 67 3.59 -28.44 5.47
N GLU A 68 3.35 -28.06 4.22
CA GLU A 68 3.19 -26.67 3.80
C GLU A 68 1.76 -26.16 3.93
N LEU A 69 0.76 -27.04 4.03
CA LEU A 69 -0.66 -26.68 3.99
C LEU A 69 -1.38 -27.08 5.27
N LYS A 70 -2.17 -26.14 5.80
CA LYS A 70 -2.95 -26.32 7.03
C LYS A 70 -4.42 -26.01 6.77
N GLU A 71 -5.30 -26.80 7.36
CA GLU A 71 -6.74 -26.55 7.31
C GLU A 71 -7.23 -25.82 8.55
N CYS A 72 -7.96 -24.73 8.38
CA CYS A 72 -8.60 -23.99 9.45
C CYS A 72 -10.01 -23.53 9.00
N CYS A 73 -11.04 -23.93 9.74
CA CYS A 73 -12.44 -23.56 9.48
C CYS A 73 -12.89 -23.83 8.03
N GLY A 74 -12.51 -24.98 7.45
CA GLY A 74 -12.88 -25.37 6.09
C GLY A 74 -12.15 -24.59 4.97
N ARG A 75 -11.10 -23.84 5.31
CA ARG A 75 -10.20 -23.18 4.36
C ARG A 75 -8.78 -23.71 4.52
N VAL A 76 -8.05 -23.75 3.41
CA VAL A 76 -6.65 -24.18 3.37
C VAL A 76 -5.75 -22.96 3.28
N PHE A 77 -4.72 -22.94 4.12
CA PHE A 77 -3.74 -21.87 4.21
C PHE A 77 -2.33 -22.43 4.05
N VAL A 78 -1.42 -21.58 3.57
CA VAL A 78 0.01 -21.87 3.50
C VAL A 78 0.66 -21.58 4.86
N ASP A 79 1.33 -22.57 5.42
CA ASP A 79 2.04 -22.48 6.70
C ASP A 79 3.50 -22.05 6.49
N SER A 80 3.67 -20.77 6.16
CA SER A 80 4.98 -20.17 5.86
C SER A 80 4.95 -18.66 6.07
N THR A 81 6.12 -18.03 6.07
CA THR A 81 6.26 -16.58 5.98
C THR A 81 5.50 -16.07 4.75
N PRO A 82 4.64 -15.04 4.89
CA PRO A 82 3.85 -14.54 3.79
C PRO A 82 4.72 -13.97 2.68
N GLU A 83 4.17 -14.03 1.47
CA GLU A 83 4.78 -13.48 0.28
C GLU A 83 3.89 -12.41 -0.32
N PHE A 84 4.51 -11.44 -0.98
CA PHE A 84 3.91 -10.29 -1.62
C PHE A 84 4.09 -10.38 -3.12
N GLN A 85 3.20 -9.73 -3.87
CA GLN A 85 3.32 -9.65 -5.32
C GLN A 85 3.93 -8.31 -5.74
N PRO A 86 5.23 -8.28 -6.11
CA PRO A 86 5.88 -7.09 -6.65
C PRO A 86 5.43 -6.79 -8.10
N PRO A 87 5.74 -5.60 -8.63
CA PRO A 87 5.51 -5.24 -10.03
C PRO A 87 6.08 -6.24 -11.03
N GLN A 88 5.38 -6.44 -12.16
CA GLN A 88 5.76 -7.42 -13.17
C GLN A 88 7.07 -7.02 -13.90
N SER A 89 8.16 -7.74 -13.61
CA SER A 89 9.48 -7.50 -14.19
C SER A 89 9.70 -8.05 -15.61
N ARG A 90 8.78 -8.87 -16.15
CA ARG A 90 8.93 -9.46 -17.49
C ARG A 90 8.51 -8.53 -18.62
N ILE A 91 7.79 -7.45 -18.31
CA ILE A 91 7.25 -6.51 -19.30
C ILE A 91 8.30 -5.47 -19.69
N ILE A 92 9.14 -5.05 -18.75
CA ILE A 92 10.20 -4.07 -18.98
C ILE A 92 11.45 -4.41 -18.17
N ASP A 93 12.61 -4.06 -18.70
CA ASP A 93 13.84 -4.01 -17.93
C ASP A 93 13.88 -2.71 -17.10
N PHE A 94 13.83 -2.83 -15.77
CA PHE A 94 13.86 -1.67 -14.88
C PHE A 94 15.18 -0.90 -14.93
N SER A 95 16.26 -1.48 -15.46
CA SER A 95 17.52 -0.75 -15.67
C SER A 95 17.37 0.37 -16.72
N SER A 96 16.35 0.29 -17.57
CA SER A 96 16.01 1.32 -18.57
C SER A 96 15.00 2.35 -18.07
N VAL A 97 14.56 2.29 -16.80
CA VAL A 97 13.65 3.28 -16.22
C VAL A 97 14.48 4.47 -15.74
N ASP A 98 14.16 5.65 -16.25
CA ASP A 98 14.92 6.86 -15.97
C ASP A 98 14.42 7.58 -14.71
N VAL A 99 13.10 7.58 -14.52
CA VAL A 99 12.45 8.33 -13.43
C VAL A 99 11.28 7.53 -12.84
N ILE A 100 11.18 7.51 -11.51
CA ILE A 100 10.01 7.01 -10.77
C ILE A 100 9.31 8.20 -10.12
N LEU A 101 8.00 8.35 -10.36
CA LEU A 101 7.16 9.36 -9.72
C LEU A 101 6.23 8.68 -8.71
N ILE A 102 6.32 9.08 -7.45
CA ILE A 102 5.53 8.51 -6.35
C ILE A 102 4.43 9.49 -5.95
N SER A 103 3.18 9.04 -6.03
CA SER A 103 2.01 9.88 -5.78
C SER A 103 1.63 9.96 -4.32
N ASN A 104 1.74 8.87 -3.56
CA ASN A 104 1.45 8.82 -2.13
C ASN A 104 2.24 7.71 -1.43
N TYR A 105 2.20 7.69 -0.09
CA TYR A 105 3.03 6.80 0.73
C TYR A 105 2.72 5.31 0.55
N LEU A 106 1.51 4.92 0.10
CA LEU A 106 1.17 3.53 -0.20
C LEU A 106 1.67 3.08 -1.58
N CYS A 107 1.99 4.03 -2.44
CA CYS A 107 2.45 3.81 -3.81
C CYS A 107 3.97 3.68 -3.92
N MET A 108 4.70 3.49 -2.82
CA MET A 108 6.14 3.21 -2.83
C MET A 108 6.52 1.91 -2.12
N LEU A 109 5.54 1.09 -1.71
CA LEU A 109 5.80 -0.12 -0.93
C LEU A 109 6.57 -1.19 -1.72
N ALA A 110 6.57 -1.14 -3.05
CA ALA A 110 7.39 -2.05 -3.86
C ALA A 110 8.75 -1.43 -4.27
N LEU A 111 9.04 -0.20 -3.85
CA LEU A 111 10.25 0.52 -4.25
C LEU A 111 11.55 -0.26 -3.94
N PRO A 112 11.72 -0.90 -2.77
CA PRO A 112 12.94 -1.67 -2.50
C PRO A 112 13.15 -2.85 -3.46
N PHE A 113 12.07 -3.49 -3.93
CA PHE A 113 12.19 -4.55 -4.94
C PHE A 113 12.72 -4.01 -6.27
N VAL A 114 12.35 -2.78 -6.62
CA VAL A 114 12.77 -2.16 -7.87
C VAL A 114 14.21 -1.63 -7.75
N THR A 115 14.51 -0.82 -6.74
CA THR A 115 15.83 -0.18 -6.64
C THR A 115 16.95 -1.18 -6.38
N GLU A 116 16.71 -2.20 -5.54
CA GLU A 116 17.77 -3.09 -5.08
C GLU A 116 17.95 -4.36 -5.93
N GLU A 117 16.89 -4.84 -6.60
CA GLU A 117 16.94 -6.16 -7.26
C GLU A 117 16.94 -6.11 -8.80
N THR A 118 16.78 -4.93 -9.41
CA THR A 118 16.52 -4.84 -10.87
C THR A 118 17.54 -4.01 -11.66
N GLY A 119 18.56 -3.46 -10.98
CA GLY A 119 19.60 -2.66 -11.62
C GLY A 119 19.16 -1.24 -12.00
N PHE A 120 18.03 -0.76 -11.46
CA PHE A 120 17.56 0.61 -11.60
C PHE A 120 18.64 1.62 -11.18
N LYS A 121 18.84 2.65 -12.01
CA LYS A 121 19.83 3.73 -11.78
C LYS A 121 19.24 5.13 -11.95
N GLY A 122 17.93 5.21 -12.16
CA GLY A 122 17.23 6.45 -12.37
C GLY A 122 17.02 7.26 -11.10
N MET A 123 16.20 8.30 -11.20
CA MET A 123 15.83 9.17 -10.10
C MET A 123 14.43 8.84 -9.58
N VAL A 124 14.20 8.94 -8.27
CA VAL A 124 12.87 8.79 -7.67
C VAL A 124 12.43 10.14 -7.13
N TYR A 125 11.21 10.57 -7.44
CA TYR A 125 10.64 11.81 -6.91
C TYR A 125 9.39 11.53 -6.09
N ALA A 126 9.32 12.17 -4.92
CA ALA A 126 8.18 12.12 -4.02
C ALA A 126 8.11 13.42 -3.21
N THR A 127 6.94 13.76 -2.66
CA THR A 127 6.84 14.84 -1.68
C THR A 127 7.44 14.42 -0.34
N GLU A 128 7.81 15.38 0.49
CA GLU A 128 8.42 15.10 1.79
C GLU A 128 7.50 14.28 2.72
N PRO A 129 6.20 14.63 2.92
CA PRO A 129 5.35 13.81 3.79
C PRO A 129 5.12 12.40 3.22
N THR A 130 5.02 12.26 1.90
CA THR A 130 4.92 10.95 1.25
C THR A 130 6.15 10.09 1.55
N MET A 131 7.34 10.67 1.51
CA MET A 131 8.58 9.96 1.82
C MET A 131 8.66 9.55 3.29
N GLN A 132 8.36 10.46 4.23
CA GLN A 132 8.44 10.18 5.67
C GLN A 132 7.39 9.16 6.11
N ILE A 133 6.14 9.31 5.65
CA ILE A 133 5.07 8.36 5.96
C ILE A 133 5.33 7.02 5.27
N GLY A 134 5.74 7.05 3.99
CA GLY A 134 6.09 5.83 3.27
C GLY A 134 7.22 5.05 3.94
N ARG A 135 8.22 5.75 4.48
CA ARG A 135 9.27 5.15 5.31
C ARG A 135 8.71 4.41 6.51
N MET A 136 7.78 5.02 7.26
CA MET A 136 7.15 4.37 8.41
C MET A 136 6.44 3.08 8.02
N PHE A 137 5.67 3.08 6.92
CA PHE A 137 5.01 1.86 6.42
C PHE A 137 6.01 0.78 5.96
N LEU A 138 7.09 1.19 5.29
CA LEU A 138 8.14 0.26 4.85
C LEU A 138 8.83 -0.39 6.07
N GLU A 139 9.20 0.40 7.07
CA GLU A 139 9.87 -0.07 8.29
C GLU A 139 8.93 -0.97 9.12
N GLU A 140 7.68 -0.55 9.35
CA GLU A 140 6.68 -1.33 10.10
C GLU A 140 6.34 -2.66 9.41
N LEU A 141 6.27 -2.69 8.07
CA LEU A 141 6.00 -3.93 7.34
C LEU A 141 7.12 -4.96 7.53
N VAL A 142 8.38 -4.52 7.54
CA VAL A 142 9.52 -5.39 7.81
C VAL A 142 9.52 -5.85 9.26
N GLU A 143 9.34 -4.92 10.19
CA GLU A 143 9.33 -5.22 11.62
C GLU A 143 8.25 -6.23 12.00
N ASN A 144 7.02 -6.08 11.51
CA ASN A 144 5.93 -7.02 11.78
C ASN A 144 6.23 -8.46 11.32
N ILE A 145 6.95 -8.60 10.21
CA ILE A 145 7.34 -9.92 9.67
C ILE A 145 8.54 -10.49 10.45
N GLU A 146 9.52 -9.65 10.78
CA GLU A 146 10.72 -10.07 11.52
C GLU A 146 10.43 -10.40 13.00
N GLN A 147 9.41 -9.80 13.60
CA GLN A 147 8.99 -10.09 14.98
C GLN A 147 8.35 -11.48 15.12
N THR A 148 7.86 -12.08 14.03
CA THR A 148 7.18 -13.38 14.04
C THR A 148 7.73 -14.35 12.99
N PRO A 149 9.04 -14.67 13.03
CA PRO A 149 9.69 -15.42 11.97
C PRO A 149 9.20 -16.88 11.95
N ARG A 150 8.67 -17.32 10.80
CA ARG A 150 8.39 -18.73 10.54
C ARG A 150 9.69 -19.42 10.11
N ALA A 151 9.95 -20.61 10.65
CA ALA A 151 11.11 -21.42 10.25
C ALA A 151 10.91 -22.11 8.89
N SER A 152 9.67 -22.24 8.41
CA SER A 152 9.31 -22.94 7.16
C SER A 152 9.16 -21.97 5.98
N PHE A 153 9.85 -22.29 4.89
CA PHE A 153 9.63 -21.67 3.58
C PHE A 153 8.87 -22.63 2.68
N ALA A 154 7.59 -22.34 2.44
CA ALA A 154 6.73 -23.18 1.63
C ALA A 154 6.78 -22.75 0.16
N SER A 155 7.14 -23.68 -0.71
CA SER A 155 7.25 -23.44 -2.16
C SER A 155 6.62 -24.53 -3.01
N ARG A 156 6.50 -25.74 -2.47
CA ARG A 156 5.96 -26.91 -3.17
C ARG A 156 4.51 -26.69 -3.61
N TRP A 157 3.69 -26.06 -2.77
CA TRP A 157 2.28 -25.75 -3.06
C TRP A 157 2.06 -24.99 -4.37
N LYS A 158 3.04 -24.18 -4.80
CA LYS A 158 2.99 -23.41 -6.05
C LYS A 158 3.03 -24.28 -7.31
N GLU A 159 3.50 -25.52 -7.20
CA GLU A 159 3.48 -26.50 -8.32
C GLU A 159 2.13 -27.19 -8.46
N PHE A 160 1.33 -27.20 -7.40
CA PHE A 160 0.10 -27.98 -7.28
C PHE A 160 -1.18 -27.12 -7.25
N LEU A 161 -1.12 -25.85 -7.68
CA LEU A 161 -2.27 -24.93 -7.63
C LEU A 161 -3.57 -25.52 -8.22
N HIS A 162 -3.46 -26.31 -9.28
CA HIS A 162 -4.60 -26.90 -10.00
C HIS A 162 -5.38 -27.94 -9.18
N ILE A 163 -4.80 -28.51 -8.12
CA ILE A 163 -5.46 -29.47 -7.21
C ILE A 163 -5.82 -28.86 -5.85
N LEU A 164 -5.45 -27.61 -5.59
CA LEU A 164 -5.78 -26.94 -4.33
C LEU A 164 -7.23 -26.42 -4.36
N PRO A 165 -7.87 -26.26 -3.19
CA PRO A 165 -9.17 -25.59 -3.12
C PRO A 165 -9.01 -24.06 -3.25
N GLN A 166 -10.13 -23.37 -3.47
CA GLN A 166 -10.17 -21.91 -3.39
C GLN A 166 -9.91 -21.44 -1.94
N PRO A 167 -9.20 -20.31 -1.74
CA PRO A 167 -8.75 -19.36 -2.76
C PRO A 167 -7.41 -19.70 -3.44
N LEU A 168 -6.66 -20.69 -2.93
CA LEU A 168 -5.30 -21.00 -3.41
C LEU A 168 -5.25 -21.37 -4.90
N SER A 169 -6.24 -22.09 -5.41
CA SER A 169 -6.32 -22.44 -6.83
C SER A 169 -6.40 -21.24 -7.78
N ASN A 170 -6.94 -20.11 -7.29
CA ASN A 170 -7.16 -18.91 -8.10
C ASN A 170 -6.00 -17.92 -8.00
N CYS A 171 -4.94 -18.27 -7.25
CA CYS A 171 -3.79 -17.40 -7.07
C CYS A 171 -3.09 -17.14 -8.41
N HIS A 172 -2.96 -15.86 -8.77
CA HIS A 172 -2.32 -15.47 -10.02
C HIS A 172 -0.80 -15.48 -9.86
N ARG A 173 -0.12 -16.35 -10.62
CA ARG A 173 1.35 -16.41 -10.74
C ARG A 173 2.11 -16.41 -9.40
N PRO A 174 1.83 -17.32 -8.46
CA PRO A 174 2.49 -17.32 -7.13
C PRO A 174 4.00 -17.56 -7.18
N ARG A 175 4.53 -18.06 -8.30
CA ARG A 175 5.98 -18.16 -8.54
C ARG A 175 6.69 -16.81 -8.65
N THR A 176 5.95 -15.72 -8.90
CA THR A 176 6.52 -14.36 -8.94
C THR A 176 6.40 -13.64 -7.60
N TRP A 177 5.73 -14.24 -6.62
CA TRP A 177 5.64 -13.67 -5.28
C TRP A 177 6.99 -13.77 -4.57
N LYS A 178 7.26 -12.78 -3.71
CA LYS A 178 8.52 -12.66 -2.99
C LYS A 178 8.25 -12.41 -1.51
N HIS A 179 9.15 -12.88 -0.66
CA HIS A 179 9.19 -12.43 0.73
C HIS A 179 9.48 -10.94 0.79
N ILE A 180 9.12 -10.32 1.91
CA ILE A 180 9.43 -8.91 2.13
C ILE A 180 10.94 -8.68 2.13
N TYR A 181 11.35 -7.51 1.64
CA TYR A 181 12.72 -7.00 1.77
C TYR A 181 13.10 -6.76 3.24
N ASN A 182 14.38 -6.51 3.52
CA ASN A 182 14.87 -6.19 4.86
C ASN A 182 15.06 -4.67 5.08
N LEU A 183 15.33 -4.26 6.33
CA LEU A 183 15.56 -2.85 6.68
C LEU A 183 16.74 -2.21 5.93
N THR A 184 17.76 -2.98 5.56
CA THR A 184 18.91 -2.47 4.80
C THR A 184 18.48 -2.06 3.39
N ALA A 185 17.67 -2.88 2.73
CA ALA A 185 17.09 -2.57 1.42
C ALA A 185 16.15 -1.38 1.48
N VAL A 186 15.33 -1.25 2.54
CA VAL A 186 14.49 -0.07 2.77
C VAL A 186 15.34 1.20 2.82
N LYS A 187 16.36 1.24 3.68
CA LYS A 187 17.24 2.42 3.83
C LYS A 187 17.93 2.81 2.53
N LYS A 188 18.43 1.82 1.77
CA LYS A 188 19.05 2.08 0.46
C LYS A 188 18.03 2.63 -0.54
N SER A 189 16.86 2.02 -0.66
CA SER A 189 15.80 2.47 -1.57
C SER A 189 15.35 3.91 -1.31
N LEU A 190 15.24 4.30 -0.03
CA LEU A 190 14.85 5.65 0.37
C LEU A 190 15.92 6.69 0.02
N SER A 191 17.20 6.31 -0.02
CA SER A 191 18.30 7.20 -0.43
C SER A 191 18.25 7.62 -1.90
N HIS A 192 17.50 6.89 -2.75
CA HIS A 192 17.25 7.26 -4.15
C HIS A 192 16.19 8.35 -4.31
N ILE A 193 15.41 8.64 -3.26
CA ILE A 193 14.30 9.60 -3.32
C ILE A 193 14.82 11.03 -3.21
N ARG A 194 14.52 11.83 -4.22
CA ARG A 194 14.61 13.28 -4.16
C ARG A 194 13.25 13.84 -3.77
N MET A 195 13.23 14.50 -2.62
CA MET A 195 12.05 15.20 -2.13
C MET A 195 11.77 16.43 -3.00
N VAL A 196 10.50 16.67 -3.30
CA VAL A 196 10.05 17.80 -4.11
C VAL A 196 8.87 18.50 -3.46
N GLY A 197 8.81 19.82 -3.63
CA GLY A 197 7.67 20.63 -3.20
C GLY A 197 6.54 20.58 -4.23
N TYR A 198 5.32 20.89 -3.81
CA TYR A 198 4.26 21.14 -4.77
C TYR A 198 4.58 22.33 -5.67
N ASN A 199 4.16 22.25 -6.92
CA ASN A 199 4.34 23.26 -7.96
C ASN A 199 5.81 23.55 -8.32
N GLN A 200 6.76 22.77 -7.78
CA GLN A 200 8.15 22.82 -8.19
C GLN A 200 8.29 22.24 -9.59
N LYS A 201 8.83 23.03 -10.53
CA LYS A 201 9.17 22.58 -11.88
C LYS A 201 10.51 21.85 -11.86
N LEU A 202 10.49 20.57 -12.19
CA LEU A 202 11.68 19.72 -12.27
C LEU A 202 12.04 19.54 -13.74
N ASP A 203 13.25 19.94 -14.13
CA ASP A 203 13.77 19.63 -15.45
C ASP A 203 14.28 18.19 -15.50
N VAL A 204 13.66 17.38 -16.36
CA VAL A 204 14.01 15.99 -16.60
C VAL A 204 14.74 15.91 -17.94
N TYR A 205 16.07 15.87 -17.85
CA TYR A 205 17.01 15.76 -18.97
C TYR A 205 16.86 16.83 -20.06
N GLY A 206 16.43 18.05 -19.71
CA GLY A 206 16.23 19.15 -20.66
C GLY A 206 15.07 18.95 -21.66
N ALA A 207 14.32 17.85 -21.54
CA ALA A 207 13.29 17.46 -22.50
C ALA A 207 11.88 17.60 -21.94
N LEU A 208 11.70 17.41 -20.62
CA LEU A 208 10.40 17.41 -19.95
C LEU A 208 10.47 18.21 -18.65
N THR A 209 9.42 18.97 -18.36
CA THR A 209 9.17 19.54 -17.04
C THR A 209 8.19 18.63 -16.29
N VAL A 210 8.55 18.22 -15.08
CA VAL A 210 7.69 17.44 -14.19
C VAL A 210 7.34 18.27 -12.96
N MET A 211 6.09 18.17 -12.51
CA MET A 211 5.59 18.91 -11.36
C MET A 211 4.63 18.05 -10.54
N ALA A 212 4.86 17.99 -9.22
CA ALA A 212 3.89 17.45 -8.27
C ALA A 212 2.87 18.52 -7.92
N VAL A 213 1.59 18.19 -7.95
CA VAL A 213 0.48 19.08 -7.55
C VAL A 213 -0.41 18.36 -6.54
N SER A 214 -1.06 19.07 -5.62
CA SER A 214 -1.85 18.43 -4.57
C SER A 214 -2.98 17.57 -5.16
N SER A 215 -3.12 16.35 -4.66
CA SER A 215 -4.23 15.45 -5.03
C SER A 215 -5.43 15.55 -4.07
N GLY A 216 -5.24 16.16 -2.89
CA GLY A 216 -6.27 16.28 -1.85
C GLY A 216 -6.68 14.97 -1.16
N TYR A 217 -6.00 13.85 -1.43
CA TYR A 217 -6.40 12.53 -0.92
C TYR A 217 -5.87 12.18 0.47
N CYS A 218 -4.56 12.33 0.67
CA CYS A 218 -3.89 12.13 1.95
C CYS A 218 -2.73 13.11 2.13
N LEU A 219 -2.17 13.21 3.32
CA LEU A 219 -1.05 14.10 3.60
C LEU A 219 0.13 13.85 2.65
N GLY A 220 0.57 14.90 1.94
CA GLY A 220 1.63 14.84 0.93
C GLY A 220 1.25 14.17 -0.41
N SER A 221 0.01 13.72 -0.59
CA SER A 221 -0.39 13.06 -1.84
C SER A 221 -0.39 14.01 -3.04
N SER A 222 0.12 13.52 -4.15
CA SER A 222 0.33 14.31 -5.36
C SER A 222 -0.24 13.65 -6.61
N ASN A 223 -0.73 14.49 -7.51
CA ASN A 223 -0.87 14.20 -8.92
C ASN A 223 0.35 14.74 -9.64
N TRP A 224 0.74 14.11 -10.75
CA TRP A 224 1.94 14.49 -11.48
C TRP A 224 1.58 15.09 -12.84
N VAL A 225 2.12 16.27 -13.13
CA VAL A 225 2.03 16.92 -14.44
C VAL A 225 3.36 16.77 -15.15
N ILE A 226 3.35 16.19 -16.34
CA ILE A 226 4.51 15.98 -17.21
C ILE A 226 4.29 16.79 -18.48
N ASP A 227 5.15 17.77 -18.73
CA ASP A 227 4.98 18.76 -19.79
C ASP A 227 6.22 18.81 -20.69
N SER A 228 6.02 18.73 -22.00
CA SER A 228 7.09 18.83 -23.01
C SER A 228 7.19 20.19 -23.69
N GLY A 229 6.36 21.16 -23.26
CA GLY A 229 6.13 22.46 -23.89
C GLY A 229 5.05 22.45 -24.97
N TYR A 230 4.79 21.29 -25.58
CA TYR A 230 3.78 21.12 -26.65
C TYR A 230 2.66 20.15 -26.28
N GLU A 231 3.00 19.12 -25.50
CA GLU A 231 2.08 18.09 -25.03
C GLU A 231 2.20 17.99 -23.50
N LYS A 232 1.04 17.92 -22.85
CA LYS A 232 0.86 17.83 -21.40
C LYS A 232 0.16 16.53 -21.02
N ILE A 233 0.81 15.76 -20.14
CA ILE A 233 0.25 14.55 -19.54
C ILE A 233 -0.04 14.85 -18.07
N ALA A 234 -1.28 14.58 -17.65
CA ALA A 234 -1.67 14.62 -16.24
C ALA A 234 -1.86 13.19 -15.74
N TYR A 235 -1.05 12.79 -14.76
CA TYR A 235 -1.22 11.55 -14.02
C TYR A 235 -1.94 11.84 -12.71
N VAL A 236 -3.17 11.36 -12.62
CA VAL A 236 -4.04 11.51 -11.46
C VAL A 236 -4.12 10.17 -10.76
N SER A 237 -3.47 10.10 -9.60
CA SER A 237 -3.48 8.93 -8.71
C SER A 237 -4.62 9.06 -7.71
N GLY A 238 -4.56 8.33 -6.59
CA GLY A 238 -5.52 8.46 -5.49
C GLY A 238 -5.72 9.93 -5.13
N SER A 239 -6.90 10.47 -5.48
CA SER A 239 -7.26 11.89 -5.41
C SER A 239 -8.64 12.03 -4.77
N SER A 240 -8.86 13.11 -4.04
CA SER A 240 -10.16 13.40 -3.43
C SER A 240 -10.51 14.87 -3.55
N THR A 241 -11.79 15.14 -3.84
CA THR A 241 -12.36 16.49 -3.76
C THR A 241 -12.99 16.78 -2.39
N LEU A 242 -13.09 15.78 -1.51
CA LEU A 242 -13.50 15.96 -0.13
C LEU A 242 -12.30 16.47 0.68
N THR A 243 -12.50 17.55 1.42
CA THR A 243 -11.44 18.19 2.21
C THR A 243 -11.34 17.55 3.58
N THR A 244 -10.59 16.46 3.69
CA THR A 244 -10.19 15.86 4.98
C THR A 244 -8.80 16.33 5.45
N HIS A 245 -8.08 17.06 4.60
CA HIS A 245 -6.71 17.52 4.85
C HIS A 245 -6.54 19.00 4.48
N PRO A 246 -5.47 19.68 4.97
CA PRO A 246 -5.31 21.12 4.85
C PRO A 246 -5.30 21.64 3.40
N ARG A 247 -4.75 20.85 2.47
CA ARG A 247 -4.61 21.25 1.07
C ARG A 247 -5.54 20.48 0.12
N PRO A 248 -6.49 21.16 -0.55
CA PRO A 248 -7.38 20.51 -1.51
C PRO A 248 -6.65 20.14 -2.81
N MET A 249 -7.32 19.37 -3.66
CA MET A 249 -6.83 19.00 -4.99
C MET A 249 -6.64 20.23 -5.90
N ASP A 250 -5.47 20.35 -6.52
CA ASP A 250 -5.14 21.44 -7.46
C ASP A 250 -5.69 21.15 -8.87
N GLN A 251 -6.98 21.40 -9.06
CA GLN A 251 -7.66 21.19 -10.34
C GLN A 251 -7.13 22.09 -11.49
N PRO A 252 -6.84 23.39 -11.28
CA PRO A 252 -6.32 24.25 -12.35
C PRO A 252 -5.07 23.68 -13.03
N ALA A 253 -4.15 23.10 -12.25
CA ALA A 253 -2.93 22.50 -12.79
C ALA A 253 -3.19 21.29 -13.71
N LEU A 254 -4.34 20.63 -13.59
CA LEU A 254 -4.71 19.45 -14.38
C LEU A 254 -5.48 19.79 -15.66
N LYS A 255 -5.95 21.03 -15.82
CA LYS A 255 -6.71 21.46 -17.01
C LYS A 255 -5.86 21.43 -18.28
N ASN A 256 -6.53 21.27 -19.43
CA ASN A 256 -5.91 21.28 -20.76
C ASN A 256 -4.78 20.24 -20.91
N ALA A 257 -4.88 19.11 -20.21
CA ALA A 257 -4.00 17.98 -20.48
C ALA A 257 -4.42 17.29 -21.77
N ASP A 258 -3.46 16.99 -22.64
CA ASP A 258 -3.68 16.22 -23.87
C ASP A 258 -3.97 14.75 -23.53
N VAL A 259 -3.36 14.26 -22.45
CA VAL A 259 -3.60 12.91 -21.92
C VAL A 259 -3.82 12.98 -20.42
N LEU A 260 -4.93 12.40 -19.98
CA LEU A 260 -5.24 12.19 -18.57
C LEU A 260 -5.16 10.69 -18.26
N ILE A 261 -4.26 10.31 -17.36
CA ILE A 261 -4.13 8.95 -16.84
C ILE A 261 -4.72 8.95 -15.44
N LEU A 262 -5.84 8.23 -15.27
CA LEU A 262 -6.59 8.17 -14.02
C LEU A 262 -6.40 6.79 -13.36
N THR A 263 -5.96 6.77 -12.11
CA THR A 263 -5.79 5.54 -11.31
C THR A 263 -6.33 5.72 -9.88
N GLY A 264 -6.35 4.66 -9.07
CA GLY A 264 -6.79 4.75 -7.67
C GLY A 264 -8.29 5.04 -7.50
N LEU A 265 -9.13 4.41 -8.33
CA LEU A 265 -10.58 4.62 -8.32
C LEU A 265 -11.25 3.94 -7.12
N THR A 266 -12.22 4.65 -6.52
CA THR A 266 -13.10 4.04 -5.51
C THR A 266 -13.91 2.89 -6.10
N GLN A 267 -13.95 1.77 -5.37
CA GLN A 267 -14.74 0.59 -5.74
C GLN A 267 -16.16 0.64 -5.16
N THR A 268 -16.48 1.68 -4.38
CA THR A 268 -17.78 1.88 -3.73
C THR A 268 -18.34 3.27 -4.04
N PRO A 269 -18.68 3.58 -5.31
CA PRO A 269 -19.04 4.93 -5.75
C PRO A 269 -20.35 5.45 -5.16
N THR A 270 -21.22 4.57 -4.67
CA THR A 270 -22.52 4.93 -4.07
C THR A 270 -22.43 5.18 -2.56
N ALA A 271 -21.28 4.89 -1.94
CA ALA A 271 -21.11 5.02 -0.52
C ALA A 271 -20.86 6.50 -0.14
N ASN A 272 -21.59 6.99 0.87
CA ASN A 272 -21.39 8.32 1.41
C ASN A 272 -20.49 8.24 2.66
N PRO A 273 -19.31 8.88 2.65
CA PRO A 273 -18.39 8.83 3.79
C PRO A 273 -18.98 9.31 5.11
N ASP A 274 -19.77 10.39 5.10
CA ASP A 274 -20.39 10.96 6.32
C ASP A 274 -21.39 9.97 6.93
N SER A 275 -22.19 9.32 6.09
CA SER A 275 -23.16 8.30 6.56
C SER A 275 -22.44 7.08 7.15
N MET A 276 -21.38 6.61 6.50
CA MET A 276 -20.59 5.46 6.98
C MET A 276 -19.91 5.78 8.31
N LEU A 277 -19.37 6.98 8.45
CA LEU A 277 -18.74 7.45 9.68
C LEU A 277 -19.76 7.59 10.81
N GLY A 278 -20.95 8.11 10.52
CA GLY A 278 -22.06 8.16 11.47
C GLY A 278 -22.48 6.77 11.95
N GLU A 279 -22.60 5.79 11.05
CA GLU A 279 -22.92 4.40 11.38
C GLU A 279 -21.83 3.76 12.25
N LEU A 280 -20.56 4.00 11.93
CA LEU A 280 -19.43 3.56 12.73
C LEU A 280 -19.51 4.12 14.15
N CYS A 281 -19.66 5.44 14.30
CA CYS A 281 -19.78 6.13 15.59
C CYS A 281 -20.92 5.57 16.44
N MET A 282 -22.09 5.35 15.83
CA MET A 282 -23.25 4.75 16.51
C MET A 282 -22.98 3.31 16.97
N THR A 283 -22.33 2.51 16.12
CA THR A 283 -21.99 1.11 16.44
C THR A 283 -20.99 1.03 17.59
N VAL A 284 -19.96 1.90 17.57
CA VAL A 284 -18.97 2.04 18.64
C VAL A 284 -19.66 2.43 19.95
N ALA A 285 -20.46 3.50 19.93
CA ALA A 285 -21.17 3.99 21.11
C ALA A 285 -22.09 2.93 21.72
N ASN A 286 -22.84 2.20 20.90
CA ASN A 286 -23.74 1.15 21.37
C ASN A 286 -22.98 -0.03 21.99
N THR A 287 -21.87 -0.44 21.37
CA THR A 287 -21.02 -1.53 21.89
C THR A 287 -20.46 -1.16 23.27
N LEU A 288 -19.97 0.08 23.43
CA LEU A 288 -19.41 0.57 24.68
C LEU A 288 -20.48 0.71 25.78
N ARG A 289 -21.70 1.18 25.45
CA ARG A 289 -22.83 1.25 26.39
C ARG A 289 -23.22 -0.12 26.96
N LEU A 290 -23.04 -1.18 26.18
CA LEU A 290 -23.28 -2.56 26.62
C LEU A 290 -22.12 -3.15 27.45
N GLY A 291 -21.06 -2.37 27.72
CA GLY A 291 -19.89 -2.81 28.47
C GLY A 291 -18.90 -3.65 27.64
N GLY A 292 -19.02 -3.62 26.30
CA GLY A 292 -18.10 -4.30 25.39
C GLY A 292 -16.85 -3.48 25.05
N ASN A 293 -15.87 -4.13 24.43
CA ASN A 293 -14.68 -3.47 23.87
C ASN A 293 -14.80 -3.36 22.35
N VAL A 294 -14.16 -2.36 21.75
CA VAL A 294 -14.13 -2.14 20.30
C VAL A 294 -12.70 -2.29 19.79
N LEU A 295 -12.52 -3.06 18.72
CA LEU A 295 -11.25 -3.21 18.00
C LEU A 295 -11.42 -2.76 16.55
N LEU A 296 -10.64 -1.77 16.12
CA LEU A 296 -10.67 -1.22 14.76
C LEU A 296 -9.32 -1.45 14.05
N PRO A 297 -9.21 -2.47 13.18
CA PRO A 297 -8.01 -2.65 12.37
C PRO A 297 -7.92 -1.55 11.31
N CYS A 298 -6.86 -0.74 11.37
CA CYS A 298 -6.64 0.38 10.47
C CYS A 298 -5.15 0.52 10.13
N TYR A 299 -4.85 1.33 9.10
CA TYR A 299 -3.48 1.68 8.76
C TYR A 299 -2.92 2.70 9.77
N PRO A 300 -1.59 2.74 9.96
CA PRO A 300 -0.93 3.59 10.96
C PRO A 300 -1.00 5.11 10.65
N SER A 301 -1.41 5.51 9.44
CA SER A 301 -1.53 6.90 9.01
C SER A 301 -2.62 7.04 7.95
N GLY A 302 -3.08 8.27 7.71
CA GLY A 302 -4.14 8.60 6.76
C GLY A 302 -5.48 8.77 7.45
N VAL A 303 -6.50 8.06 6.95
CA VAL A 303 -7.91 8.16 7.41
C VAL A 303 -8.07 7.91 8.93
N VAL A 304 -7.11 7.24 9.56
CA VAL A 304 -7.11 7.03 11.02
C VAL A 304 -7.17 8.33 11.81
N TYR A 305 -6.62 9.43 11.29
CA TYR A 305 -6.69 10.74 11.94
C TYR A 305 -8.12 11.30 11.98
N ASP A 306 -8.84 11.20 10.86
CA ASP A 306 -10.25 11.60 10.78
C ASP A 306 -11.13 10.74 11.70
N LEU A 307 -10.81 9.45 11.80
CA LEU A 307 -11.48 8.53 12.72
C LEU A 307 -11.27 8.93 14.18
N PHE A 308 -10.05 9.31 14.58
CA PHE A 308 -9.78 9.78 15.95
C PHE A 308 -10.59 11.02 16.28
N GLU A 309 -10.58 12.02 15.39
CA GLU A 309 -11.32 13.27 15.61
C GLU A 309 -12.83 13.02 15.74
N CYS A 310 -13.40 12.25 14.80
CA CYS A 310 -14.83 11.97 14.79
C CYS A 310 -15.26 11.11 15.99
N LEU A 311 -14.53 10.04 16.30
CA LEU A 311 -14.86 9.15 17.42
C LEU A 311 -14.70 9.87 18.75
N SER A 312 -13.62 10.64 18.96
CA SER A 312 -13.43 11.41 20.19
C SER A 312 -14.58 12.37 20.43
N SER A 313 -14.91 13.18 19.42
CA SER A 313 -16.02 14.14 19.50
C SER A 313 -17.36 13.44 19.78
N HIS A 314 -17.63 12.31 19.11
CA HIS A 314 -18.87 11.56 19.30
C HIS A 314 -18.98 10.94 20.70
N LEU A 315 -17.89 10.41 21.25
CA LEU A 315 -17.85 9.83 22.59
C LEU A 315 -18.04 10.91 23.66
N ASP A 316 -17.40 12.07 23.51
CA ASP A 316 -17.58 13.21 24.41
C ASP A 316 -19.03 13.68 24.43
N ASN A 317 -19.64 13.87 23.25
CA ASN A 317 -21.05 14.25 23.10
C ASN A 317 -22.02 13.19 23.67
N SER A 318 -21.59 11.93 23.74
CA SER A 318 -22.38 10.83 24.28
C SER A 318 -22.16 10.58 25.77
N GLY A 319 -21.41 11.45 26.47
CA GLY A 319 -21.11 11.32 27.90
C GLY A 319 -20.12 10.19 28.23
N MET A 320 -19.31 9.77 27.25
CA MET A 320 -18.36 8.65 27.35
C MET A 320 -16.89 9.13 27.29
N SER A 321 -16.61 10.36 27.73
CA SER A 321 -15.28 10.98 27.69
C SER A 321 -14.21 10.27 28.53
N THR A 322 -14.62 9.39 29.46
CA THR A 322 -13.70 8.62 30.30
C THR A 322 -13.21 7.33 29.63
N ILE A 323 -13.76 6.94 28.48
CA ILE A 323 -13.37 5.72 27.78
C ILE A 323 -12.04 5.96 27.05
N PRO A 324 -10.97 5.22 27.37
CA PRO A 324 -9.67 5.41 26.73
C PRO A 324 -9.67 4.87 25.29
N MET A 325 -8.96 5.57 24.41
CA MET A 325 -8.63 5.10 23.06
C MET A 325 -7.16 4.70 23.02
N PHE A 326 -6.88 3.48 22.55
CA PHE A 326 -5.52 2.96 22.40
C PHE A 326 -5.16 2.84 20.92
N PHE A 327 -4.02 3.40 20.54
CA PHE A 327 -3.46 3.27 19.19
C PHE A 327 -2.21 2.41 19.24
N ILE A 328 -2.28 1.21 18.66
CA ILE A 328 -1.23 0.19 18.77
C ILE A 328 -0.55 0.04 17.40
N SER A 329 0.65 0.61 17.28
CA SER A 329 1.55 0.41 16.14
C SER A 329 2.98 0.76 16.58
N PRO A 330 4.03 0.08 16.08
CA PRO A 330 5.43 0.46 16.34
C PRO A 330 5.77 1.89 15.91
N VAL A 331 5.01 2.46 14.96
CA VAL A 331 5.22 3.80 14.41
C VAL A 331 4.18 4.83 14.88
N ALA A 332 3.33 4.48 15.86
CA ALA A 332 2.21 5.31 16.30
C ALA A 332 2.61 6.74 16.71
N ASP A 333 3.60 6.87 17.59
CA ASP A 333 4.06 8.17 18.11
C ASP A 333 4.62 9.06 16.98
N ASN A 334 5.43 8.47 16.10
CA ASN A 334 5.99 9.18 14.95
C ASN A 334 4.90 9.60 13.97
N SER A 335 3.93 8.72 13.71
CA SER A 335 2.80 9.00 12.82
C SER A 335 1.99 10.20 13.31
N LEU A 336 1.69 10.28 14.61
CA LEU A 336 0.97 11.41 15.20
C LEU A 336 1.84 12.68 15.27
N ALA A 337 3.14 12.56 15.48
CA ALA A 337 4.05 13.71 15.45
C ALA A 337 4.10 14.33 14.04
N TYR A 338 4.23 13.50 13.00
CA TYR A 338 4.29 13.97 11.62
C TYR A 338 2.98 14.60 11.13
N SER A 339 1.81 14.10 11.58
CA SER A 339 0.53 14.76 11.24
C SER A 339 0.45 16.19 11.79
N ASN A 340 1.13 16.47 12.90
CA ASN A 340 1.21 17.83 13.47
C ASN A 340 2.26 18.71 12.77
N ILE A 341 3.39 18.13 12.35
CA ILE A 341 4.49 18.88 11.72
C ILE A 341 4.12 19.33 10.30
N PHE A 342 3.44 18.48 9.53
CA PHE A 342 3.14 18.73 8.12
C PHE A 342 1.82 19.47 7.88
N ALA A 343 1.39 20.32 8.81
CA ALA A 343 0.12 21.05 8.70
C ALA A 343 0.03 21.98 7.46
N GLU A 344 1.15 22.32 6.83
CA GLU A 344 1.23 23.15 5.61
C GLU A 344 0.97 22.39 4.29
N TRP A 345 0.85 21.06 4.35
CA TRP A 345 0.80 20.18 3.18
C TRP A 345 -0.60 19.82 2.69
#